data_AF-A0A536AD10-F1
#
_entry.id   AF-A0A536AD10-F1
#
_cell.length_a   1.000
_cell.length_b   1.000
_cell.length_c   1.000
_cell.angle_alpha   90.00
_cell.angle_beta   90.00
_cell.angle_gamma   90.00
#
_symmetry.space_group_name_H-M   'P 1'
#
loop_
_entity.id
_entity.type
_entity.pdbx_description
1 polymer ?
#
loop_
_entity_poly.entity_id
_entity_poly.type
_entity_poly.pdbx_seq_one_letter_code
_entity_poly.pdbx_strand_id
1 'polypeptide(L)'
;MSQPERVRSMVPLEILPLPRPLDRFGSAFPSSLADLYANAYTPRRGVVLDPLAHPWSAADAAERADRRGVAKSREPLGEWARRAIALAPAADEVLAALDRVGESALVGMPHRVAMRELYGSTCATCRGPVIVEAFLWERDAPAPTKKAFRCGICAREGHALLIEATTEDDERSSQRLEQRGLAYWQFVERFGPDPKSQALGETTAALYTPRNLTALMATLRGVETAVQPSPARDVLVLCVLEILISGSRLNPGWRSTRRRRVHDRPRSPWTPAMPTWSSVRPPSKMPSADGAPSRLSRFSAYGWRRRPTPAMATSSGASACCGRCARR
;
A
#
# COMPACT_ATOMS: atom_id res chain seq x y z
N MET A 1 -9.29 -51.07 -2.84
CA MET A 1 -9.37 -50.33 -1.56
C MET A 1 -8.29 -49.25 -1.59
N SER A 2 -8.65 -47.99 -1.83
CA SER A 2 -7.67 -46.89 -1.81
C SER A 2 -7.20 -46.66 -0.38
N GLN A 3 -5.88 -46.57 -0.18
CA GLN A 3 -5.33 -46.23 1.13
C GLN A 3 -5.82 -44.83 1.54
N PRO A 4 -6.20 -44.63 2.82
CA PRO A 4 -6.57 -43.31 3.29
C PRO A 4 -5.35 -42.38 3.18
N GLU A 5 -5.54 -41.28 2.45
CA GLU A 5 -4.53 -40.26 2.23
C GLU A 5 -4.07 -39.69 3.58
N ARG A 6 -2.86 -40.08 4.01
CA ARG A 6 -2.31 -39.68 5.31
C ARG A 6 -1.71 -38.28 5.14
N VAL A 7 -2.37 -37.26 5.69
CA VAL A 7 -1.84 -35.89 5.76
C VAL A 7 -0.47 -35.94 6.46
N ARG A 8 0.62 -35.73 5.70
CA ARG A 8 2.00 -35.93 6.18
C ARG A 8 2.54 -34.76 7.01
N SER A 9 1.94 -33.57 6.88
CA SER A 9 2.30 -32.39 7.65
C SER A 9 1.18 -31.36 7.60
N MET A 10 0.85 -30.75 8.73
CA MET A 10 0.05 -29.52 8.79
C MET A 10 1.02 -28.35 9.00
N VAL A 11 1.14 -27.47 8.00
CA VAL A 11 1.88 -26.21 8.16
C VAL A 11 0.85 -25.13 8.44
N PRO A 12 0.83 -24.51 9.63
CA PRO A 12 -0.06 -23.38 9.88
C PRO A 12 0.28 -22.25 8.92
N LEU A 13 -0.67 -21.92 8.05
CA LEU A 13 -0.49 -20.92 7.02
C LEU A 13 -0.88 -19.54 7.57
N GLU A 14 0.10 -18.79 8.07
CA GLU A 14 -0.12 -17.38 8.37
C GLU A 14 -0.12 -16.58 7.06
N ILE A 15 -1.32 -16.34 6.54
CA ILE A 15 -1.51 -15.41 5.42
C ILE A 15 -1.44 -14.00 5.99
N LEU A 16 -0.31 -13.33 5.75
CA LEU A 16 -0.14 -11.92 6.07
C LEU A 16 -0.60 -11.06 4.90
N PRO A 17 -1.28 -9.93 5.13
CA PRO A 17 -1.52 -8.96 4.06
C PRO A 17 -0.17 -8.46 3.53
N LEU A 18 -0.16 -8.01 2.28
CA LEU A 18 0.99 -7.23 1.81
C LEU A 18 1.20 -6.00 2.70
N PRO A 19 2.44 -5.52 2.86
CA PRO A 19 2.66 -4.26 3.55
C PRO A 19 2.03 -3.13 2.74
N ARG A 20 1.67 -2.06 3.45
CA ARG A 20 1.20 -0.82 2.80
C ARG A 20 2.26 -0.28 1.85
N PRO A 21 1.86 0.29 0.70
CA PRO A 21 0.49 0.62 0.29
C PRO A 21 -0.27 -0.53 -0.43
N LEU A 22 0.26 -1.76 -0.44
CA LEU A 22 -0.32 -2.87 -1.22
C LEU A 22 -1.24 -3.82 -0.45
N ASP A 23 -1.54 -3.54 0.82
CA ASP A 23 -2.32 -4.40 1.71
C ASP A 23 -3.69 -4.82 1.13
N ARG A 24 -4.27 -4.01 0.23
CA ARG A 24 -5.54 -4.30 -0.46
C ARG A 24 -5.43 -5.19 -1.69
N PHE A 25 -4.23 -5.34 -2.26
CA PHE A 25 -4.05 -6.04 -3.54
C PHE A 25 -3.77 -7.54 -3.37
N GLY A 26 -3.40 -7.98 -2.17
CA GLY A 26 -3.10 -9.38 -1.95
C GLY A 26 -2.53 -9.69 -0.58
N SER A 27 -2.01 -10.90 -0.48
CA SER A 27 -1.28 -11.40 0.67
C SER A 27 0.17 -11.61 0.30
N ALA A 28 1.06 -11.41 1.27
CA ALA A 28 2.45 -11.83 1.13
C ALA A 28 2.52 -13.36 1.14
N PHE A 29 3.45 -13.93 0.36
CA PHE A 29 3.75 -15.34 0.44
C PHE A 29 4.34 -15.68 1.83
N PRO A 30 3.82 -16.69 2.55
CA PRO A 30 4.31 -17.03 3.88
C PRO A 30 5.79 -17.44 3.85
N SER A 31 6.63 -16.73 4.60
CA SER A 31 8.09 -16.99 4.59
C SER A 31 8.43 -18.38 5.14
N SER A 32 7.69 -18.86 6.14
CA SER A 32 7.86 -20.22 6.68
C SER A 32 7.61 -21.32 5.63
N LEU A 33 6.65 -21.09 4.71
CA LEU A 33 6.38 -22.01 3.61
C LEU A 33 7.52 -21.96 2.59
N ALA A 34 8.00 -20.76 2.25
CA ALA A 34 9.13 -20.60 1.35
C ALA A 34 10.37 -21.30 1.90
N ASP A 35 10.68 -21.12 3.18
CA ASP A 35 11.80 -21.77 3.85
C ASP A 35 11.68 -23.30 3.80
N LEU A 36 10.51 -23.84 4.14
CA LEU A 36 10.27 -25.29 4.16
C LEU A 36 10.44 -25.91 2.77
N TYR A 37 9.77 -25.36 1.76
CA TYR A 37 9.85 -25.88 0.40
C TYR A 37 11.23 -25.66 -0.22
N ALA A 38 11.84 -24.49 -0.01
CA ALA A 38 13.17 -24.23 -0.53
C ALA A 38 14.23 -25.13 0.13
N ASN A 39 14.08 -25.49 1.42
CA ASN A 39 14.96 -26.46 2.09
C ASN A 39 14.76 -27.89 1.59
N ALA A 40 13.53 -28.29 1.29
CA ALA A 40 13.23 -29.64 0.83
C ALA A 40 13.60 -29.88 -0.64
N TYR A 41 13.44 -28.87 -1.50
CA TYR A 41 13.44 -29.04 -2.96
C TYR A 41 14.49 -28.21 -3.70
N THR A 42 15.29 -27.38 -3.02
CA THR A 42 16.24 -26.50 -3.70
C THR A 42 17.57 -26.44 -2.93
N PRO A 43 18.72 -26.70 -3.59
CA PRO A 43 20.01 -26.50 -2.93
C PRO A 43 20.22 -25.03 -2.57
N ARG A 44 21.15 -24.74 -1.66
CA ARG A 44 21.54 -23.35 -1.35
C ARG A 44 21.94 -22.62 -2.63
N ARG A 45 21.50 -21.36 -2.79
CA ARG A 45 21.67 -20.56 -4.02
C ARG A 45 21.08 -21.19 -5.29
N GLY A 46 20.27 -22.24 -5.15
CA GLY A 46 19.46 -22.77 -6.24
C GLY A 46 18.42 -21.76 -6.71
N VAL A 47 17.90 -21.95 -7.91
CA VAL A 47 16.95 -21.03 -8.54
C VAL A 47 15.52 -21.48 -8.23
N VAL A 48 14.69 -20.54 -7.78
CA VAL A 48 13.25 -20.72 -7.58
C VAL A 48 12.52 -19.85 -8.59
N LEU A 49 11.78 -20.48 -9.50
CA LEU A 49 10.99 -19.81 -10.54
C LEU A 49 9.53 -19.67 -10.09
N ASP A 50 9.02 -18.44 -10.12
CA ASP A 50 7.61 -18.11 -9.89
C ASP A 50 7.04 -17.37 -11.12
N PRO A 51 6.40 -18.08 -12.07
CA PRO A 51 5.87 -17.48 -13.30
C PRO A 51 4.53 -16.76 -13.09
N LEU A 52 3.98 -16.80 -11.87
CA LEU A 52 2.71 -16.19 -11.49
C LEU A 52 2.91 -15.23 -10.31
N ALA A 53 4.10 -14.62 -10.25
CA ALA A 53 4.52 -13.83 -9.12
C ALA A 53 3.62 -12.60 -8.95
N HIS A 54 3.13 -12.39 -7.73
CA HIS A 54 2.61 -11.11 -7.27
C HIS A 54 3.69 -10.42 -6.43
N PRO A 55 3.53 -9.15 -6.03
CA PRO A 55 4.45 -8.52 -5.08
C PRO A 55 4.57 -9.37 -3.79
N TRP A 56 5.78 -9.61 -3.26
CA TRP A 56 6.02 -10.54 -2.14
C TRP A 56 5.68 -11.99 -2.47
N SER A 57 6.14 -12.43 -3.63
CA SER A 57 5.92 -13.77 -4.20
C SER A 57 6.73 -14.87 -3.49
N ALA A 58 6.50 -16.14 -3.87
CA ALA A 58 7.30 -17.27 -3.41
C ALA A 58 8.78 -17.12 -3.77
N ALA A 59 9.10 -16.55 -4.94
CA ALA A 59 10.46 -16.26 -5.36
C ALA A 59 11.11 -15.18 -4.46
N ASP A 60 10.39 -14.10 -4.15
CA ASP A 60 10.88 -13.05 -3.23
C ASP A 60 11.13 -13.61 -1.82
N ALA A 61 10.27 -14.54 -1.37
CA ALA A 61 10.43 -15.21 -0.09
C ALA A 61 11.62 -16.20 -0.11
N ALA A 62 11.82 -16.94 -1.20
CA ALA A 62 12.96 -17.84 -1.37
C ALA A 62 14.29 -17.09 -1.39
N GLU A 63 14.35 -15.87 -1.95
CA GLU A 63 15.55 -15.03 -1.87
C GLU A 63 15.97 -14.72 -0.44
N ARG A 64 14.99 -14.40 0.43
CA ARG A 64 15.25 -14.21 1.88
C ARG A 64 15.77 -15.48 2.55
N ALA A 65 15.45 -16.63 1.98
CA ALA A 65 15.93 -17.94 2.40
C ALA A 65 17.27 -18.35 1.76
N ASP A 66 18.09 -17.45 1.19
CA ASP A 66 19.39 -17.79 0.55
C ASP A 66 19.26 -18.59 -0.76
N ARG A 67 18.19 -18.36 -1.52
CA ARG A 67 18.00 -18.87 -2.90
C ARG A 67 18.07 -17.71 -3.91
N ARG A 68 18.05 -18.04 -5.21
CA ARG A 68 17.90 -17.05 -6.29
C ARG A 68 16.46 -17.09 -6.79
N GLY A 69 15.70 -16.02 -6.55
CA GLY A 69 14.32 -15.91 -7.02
C GLY A 69 14.27 -15.40 -8.45
N VAL A 70 13.47 -16.03 -9.29
CA VAL A 70 13.11 -15.52 -10.62
C VAL A 70 11.60 -15.45 -10.66
N ALA A 71 11.07 -14.24 -10.68
CA ALA A 71 9.64 -13.99 -10.65
C ALA A 71 9.17 -13.21 -11.88
N LYS A 72 7.98 -13.55 -12.38
CA LYS A 72 7.28 -12.79 -13.41
C LYS A 72 5.81 -12.65 -13.04
N SER A 73 5.31 -11.42 -13.05
CA SER A 73 3.89 -11.13 -12.91
C SER A 73 3.19 -11.20 -14.26
N ARG A 74 1.94 -11.66 -14.22
CA ARG A 74 1.07 -11.76 -15.40
C ARG A 74 0.51 -10.39 -15.80
N GLU A 75 0.23 -9.53 -14.81
CA GLU A 75 -0.25 -8.17 -15.05
C GLU A 75 0.89 -7.13 -14.97
N PRO A 76 0.91 -6.11 -15.85
CA PRO A 76 1.90 -5.03 -15.82
C PRO A 76 1.96 -4.28 -14.49
N LEU A 77 0.82 -4.05 -13.85
CA LEU A 77 0.75 -3.39 -12.54
C LEU A 77 1.45 -4.21 -11.46
N GLY A 78 1.22 -5.54 -11.44
CA GLY A 78 1.87 -6.44 -10.50
C GLY A 78 3.39 -6.50 -10.72
N GLU A 79 3.83 -6.49 -11.98
CA GLU A 79 5.25 -6.49 -12.31
C GLU A 79 5.93 -5.19 -11.87
N TRP A 80 5.32 -4.04 -12.14
CA TRP A 80 5.84 -2.74 -11.70
C TRP A 80 5.85 -2.64 -10.17
N ALA A 81 4.77 -3.03 -9.50
CA ALA A 81 4.67 -3.00 -8.03
C ALA A 81 5.74 -3.89 -7.38
N ARG A 82 5.99 -5.09 -7.92
CA ARG A 82 7.05 -5.98 -7.45
C ARG A 82 8.43 -5.33 -7.61
N ARG A 83 8.71 -4.71 -8.76
CA ARG A 83 9.98 -3.98 -8.96
C ARG A 83 10.15 -2.81 -8.00
N ALA A 84 9.11 -2.00 -7.80
CA ALA A 84 9.14 -0.86 -6.88
C ALA A 84 9.45 -1.31 -5.44
N ILE A 85 8.92 -2.46 -5.03
CA ILE A 85 9.20 -3.07 -3.72
C ILE A 85 10.60 -3.64 -3.63
N ALA A 86 11.02 -4.42 -4.62
CA ALA A 86 12.35 -5.04 -4.63
C ALA A 86 13.46 -3.99 -4.62
N LEU A 87 13.22 -2.85 -5.26
CA LEU A 87 14.14 -1.72 -5.35
C LEU A 87 13.87 -0.63 -4.31
N ALA A 88 12.96 -0.85 -3.35
CA ALA A 88 12.57 0.17 -2.39
C ALA A 88 13.82 0.77 -1.68
N PRO A 89 13.93 2.11 -1.65
CA PRO A 89 15.06 2.78 -1.01
C PRO A 89 14.90 2.77 0.52
N ALA A 90 15.84 3.38 1.22
CA ALA A 90 15.71 3.55 2.66
C ALA A 90 14.55 4.49 3.02
N ALA A 91 14.02 4.36 4.24
CA ALA A 91 12.81 5.07 4.66
C ALA A 91 12.99 6.60 4.68
N ASP A 92 14.19 7.07 5.04
CA ASP A 92 14.60 8.46 5.00
C ASP A 92 14.59 9.04 3.58
N GLU A 93 15.00 8.26 2.56
CA GLU A 93 14.92 8.68 1.16
C GLU A 93 13.46 8.87 0.70
N VAL A 94 12.55 7.98 1.13
CA VAL A 94 11.12 8.10 0.85
C VAL A 94 10.53 9.33 1.54
N LEU A 95 10.88 9.56 2.81
CA LEU A 95 10.44 10.73 3.57
C LEU A 95 10.94 12.04 2.95
N ALA A 96 12.23 12.10 2.57
CA ALA A 96 12.79 13.26 1.89
C ALA A 96 12.12 13.52 0.53
N ALA A 97 11.75 12.46 -0.20
CA ALA A 97 10.97 12.59 -1.44
C ALA A 97 9.56 13.11 -1.17
N LEU A 98 8.89 12.65 -0.11
CA LEU A 98 7.58 13.14 0.30
C LEU A 98 7.62 14.60 0.74
N ASP A 99 8.65 15.02 1.48
CA ASP A 99 8.85 16.41 1.88
C ASP A 99 9.04 17.32 0.67
N ARG A 100 9.81 16.90 -0.34
CA ARG A 100 9.93 17.63 -1.61
C ARG A 100 8.57 17.81 -2.30
N VAL A 101 7.71 16.80 -2.27
CA VAL A 101 6.34 16.93 -2.80
C VAL A 101 5.54 17.92 -1.96
N GLY A 102 5.63 17.86 -0.63
CA GLY A 102 4.92 18.75 0.29
C GLY A 102 5.30 20.23 0.12
N GLU A 103 6.57 20.50 -0.16
CA GLU A 103 7.11 21.86 -0.39
C GLU A 103 7.03 22.31 -1.85
N SER A 104 6.63 21.43 -2.77
CA SER A 104 6.44 21.80 -4.18
C SER A 104 5.33 22.83 -4.35
N ALA A 105 5.50 23.76 -5.28
CA ALA A 105 4.52 24.81 -5.51
C ALA A 105 3.27 24.28 -6.25
N LEU A 106 2.10 24.48 -5.65
CA LEU A 106 0.78 24.24 -6.24
C LEU A 106 0.00 25.56 -6.21
N VAL A 107 -0.22 26.18 -7.38
CA VAL A 107 -0.97 27.45 -7.51
C VAL A 107 -0.40 28.56 -6.61
N GLY A 108 0.93 28.71 -6.61
CA GLY A 108 1.62 29.77 -5.87
C GLY A 108 1.77 29.54 -4.35
N MET A 109 1.31 28.40 -3.82
CA MET A 109 1.51 28.01 -2.41
C MET A 109 2.12 26.60 -2.29
N PRO A 110 2.74 26.25 -1.14
CA PRO A 110 3.22 24.89 -0.93
C PRO A 110 2.09 23.86 -1.02
N HIS A 111 2.36 22.72 -1.67
CA HIS A 111 1.39 21.63 -1.90
C HIS A 111 0.69 21.20 -0.61
N ARG A 112 1.45 21.11 0.49
CA ARG A 112 0.91 20.79 1.82
C ARG A 112 -0.14 21.78 2.33
N VAL A 113 -0.01 23.06 2.00
CA VAL A 113 -0.96 24.11 2.38
C VAL A 113 -2.22 23.99 1.54
N ALA A 114 -2.07 23.88 0.22
CA ALA A 114 -3.19 23.70 -0.69
C ALA A 114 -4.02 22.45 -0.37
N MET A 115 -3.39 21.32 -0.02
CA MET A 115 -4.11 20.11 0.40
C MET A 115 -4.83 20.31 1.74
N ARG A 116 -4.25 21.06 2.69
CA ARG A 116 -4.92 21.38 3.96
C ARG A 116 -6.12 22.29 3.76
N GLU A 117 -6.04 23.26 2.86
CA GLU A 117 -7.18 24.13 2.53
C GLU A 117 -8.30 23.35 1.85
N LEU A 118 -7.97 22.43 0.94
CA LEU A 118 -8.93 21.59 0.23
C LEU A 118 -9.79 20.71 1.16
N TYR A 119 -9.22 20.30 2.30
CA TYR A 119 -9.87 19.49 3.34
C TYR A 119 -10.05 20.23 4.66
N GLY A 120 -9.90 21.55 4.67
CA GLY A 120 -10.01 22.38 5.86
C GLY A 120 -11.46 22.55 6.28
N SER A 121 -11.72 22.49 7.58
CA SER A 121 -13.04 22.72 8.16
C SER A 121 -12.91 23.17 9.63
N THR A 122 -14.03 23.29 10.33
CA THR A 122 -14.10 23.61 11.76
C THR A 122 -14.83 22.51 12.54
N CYS A 123 -14.45 22.30 13.79
CA CYS A 123 -15.16 21.40 14.72
C CYS A 123 -16.45 22.05 15.22
N ALA A 124 -17.58 21.35 15.20
CA ALA A 124 -18.84 21.92 15.69
C ALA A 124 -18.83 22.20 17.20
N THR A 125 -18.01 21.46 17.96
CA THR A 125 -17.91 21.59 19.42
C THR A 125 -17.04 22.77 19.85
N CYS A 126 -15.76 22.79 19.48
CA CYS A 126 -14.83 23.86 19.91
C CYS A 126 -14.63 24.98 18.88
N ARG A 127 -15.19 24.87 17.67
CA ARG A 127 -14.99 25.78 16.53
C ARG A 127 -13.55 25.92 16.05
N GLY A 128 -12.61 25.15 16.60
CA GLY A 128 -11.23 25.13 16.18
C GLY A 128 -11.07 24.57 14.76
N PRO A 129 -9.99 24.97 14.05
CA PRO A 129 -9.70 24.45 12.72
C PRO A 129 -9.34 22.97 12.77
N VAL A 130 -9.82 22.21 11.79
CA VAL A 130 -9.58 20.77 11.64
C VAL A 130 -9.31 20.41 10.18
N ILE A 131 -8.56 19.34 9.96
CA ILE A 131 -8.41 18.73 8.63
C ILE A 131 -9.32 17.51 8.57
N VAL A 132 -10.24 17.52 7.61
CA VAL A 132 -11.22 16.46 7.41
C VAL A 132 -10.54 15.26 6.74
N GLU A 133 -10.62 14.10 7.39
CA GLU A 133 -10.11 12.84 6.83
C GLU A 133 -11.06 12.26 5.78
N ALA A 134 -12.37 12.45 5.96
CA ALA A 134 -13.37 12.02 4.99
C ALA A 134 -14.62 12.89 5.04
N PHE A 135 -15.10 13.30 3.87
CA PHE A 135 -16.46 13.77 3.69
C PHE A 135 -17.35 12.58 3.30
N LEU A 136 -18.57 12.56 3.81
CA LEU A 136 -19.51 11.47 3.64
C LEU A 136 -20.77 12.02 2.97
N TRP A 137 -21.24 11.30 1.95
CA TRP A 137 -22.45 11.61 1.22
C TRP A 137 -23.54 10.62 1.63
N GLU A 138 -24.72 11.14 1.90
CA GLU A 138 -25.93 10.32 1.89
C GLU A 138 -26.36 10.06 0.44
N ARG A 139 -27.22 9.05 0.26
CA ARG A 139 -27.68 8.65 -1.07
C ARG A 139 -28.32 9.85 -1.76
N ASP A 140 -27.90 10.12 -3.00
CA ASP A 140 -28.40 11.19 -3.88
C ASP A 140 -28.23 12.62 -3.34
N ALA A 141 -27.45 12.83 -2.28
CA ALA A 141 -27.17 14.17 -1.76
C ALA A 141 -26.26 14.96 -2.73
N PRO A 142 -26.62 16.23 -3.08
CA PRO A 142 -25.82 17.06 -3.99
C PRO A 142 -24.51 17.55 -3.36
N ALA A 143 -24.41 17.53 -2.03
CA ALA A 143 -23.28 17.98 -1.22
C ALA A 143 -22.98 16.95 -0.11
N PRO A 144 -21.76 16.94 0.47
CA PRO A 144 -21.47 16.08 1.60
C PRO A 144 -22.33 16.46 2.80
N THR A 145 -22.88 15.46 3.49
CA THR A 145 -23.79 15.65 4.65
C THR A 145 -23.09 15.49 5.99
N LYS A 146 -21.99 14.73 6.02
CA LYS A 146 -21.19 14.51 7.24
C LYS A 146 -19.70 14.64 6.94
N LYS A 147 -18.94 15.00 7.96
CA LYS A 147 -17.48 15.03 7.93
C LYS A 147 -16.90 14.20 9.07
N ALA A 148 -15.80 13.52 8.79
CA ALA A 148 -15.04 12.73 9.75
C ALA A 148 -13.65 13.33 9.93
N PHE A 149 -13.27 13.63 11.16
CA PHE A 149 -12.01 14.31 11.47
C PHE A 149 -11.52 14.01 12.90
N ARG A 150 -10.27 14.37 13.19
CA ARG A 150 -9.69 14.31 14.53
C ARG A 150 -9.44 15.72 15.03
N CYS A 151 -10.14 16.12 16.08
CA CYS A 151 -9.94 17.42 16.69
C CYS A 151 -8.82 17.34 17.74
N GLY A 152 -7.81 18.21 17.65
CA GLY A 152 -6.76 18.29 18.68
C GLY A 152 -7.25 18.75 20.05
N ILE A 153 -8.45 19.32 20.14
CA ILE A 153 -9.06 19.82 21.39
C ILE A 153 -10.13 18.85 21.90
N CYS A 154 -11.08 18.45 21.05
CA CYS A 154 -12.24 17.68 21.47
C CYS A 154 -12.01 16.16 21.48
N ALA A 155 -11.10 15.65 20.64
CA ALA A 155 -10.74 14.24 20.69
C ALA A 155 -9.67 14.05 21.77
N ARG A 156 -9.92 13.14 22.72
CA ARG A 156 -8.95 12.73 23.76
C ARG A 156 -7.61 12.39 23.11
N GLU A 157 -6.66 13.32 23.17
CA GLU A 157 -5.34 13.24 22.53
C GLU A 157 -5.38 12.98 21.00
N GLY A 158 -6.42 13.41 20.29
CA GLY A 158 -6.54 13.22 18.84
C GLY A 158 -6.85 11.77 18.38
N HIS A 159 -7.00 10.82 19.31
CA HIS A 159 -7.18 9.41 18.95
C HIS A 159 -8.61 9.03 18.55
N ALA A 160 -9.61 9.81 18.95
CA ALA A 160 -11.00 9.57 18.56
C ALA A 160 -11.32 10.24 17.22
N LEU A 161 -11.88 9.47 16.28
CA LEU A 161 -12.47 10.01 15.06
C LEU A 161 -13.87 10.54 15.38
N LEU A 162 -14.08 11.84 15.21
CA LEU A 162 -15.38 12.49 15.38
C LEU A 162 -16.10 12.51 14.03
N ILE A 163 -17.42 12.31 14.06
CA ILE A 163 -18.27 12.39 12.88
C ILE A 163 -19.40 13.35 13.21
N GLU A 164 -19.47 14.44 12.45
CA GLU A 164 -20.41 15.53 12.66
C GLU A 164 -21.07 15.90 11.32
N ALA A 165 -22.17 16.65 11.37
CA ALA A 165 -22.74 17.25 10.17
C ALA A 165 -21.75 18.22 9.53
N THR A 166 -21.81 18.34 8.21
CA THR A 166 -21.11 19.41 7.48
C THR A 166 -21.68 20.77 7.84
N THR A 167 -20.84 21.80 7.80
CA THR A 167 -21.28 23.19 7.95
C THR A 167 -21.61 23.78 6.58
N GLU A 168 -22.29 24.92 6.55
CA GLU A 168 -22.52 25.64 5.28
C GLU A 168 -21.21 26.01 4.57
N ASP A 169 -20.13 26.29 5.31
CA ASP A 169 -18.81 26.53 4.72
C ASP A 169 -18.26 25.29 3.99
N ASP A 170 -18.49 24.09 4.54
CA ASP A 170 -18.09 22.84 3.92
C ASP A 170 -18.83 22.61 2.60
N GLU A 171 -20.12 22.92 2.57
CA GLU A 171 -20.98 22.84 1.39
C GLU A 171 -20.56 23.86 0.33
N ARG A 172 -20.42 25.14 0.70
CA ARG A 172 -19.90 26.20 -0.19
C ARG A 172 -18.55 25.82 -0.76
N SER A 173 -17.64 25.29 0.06
CA SER A 173 -16.33 24.85 -0.41
C SER A 173 -16.38 23.64 -1.33
N SER A 174 -17.38 22.77 -1.19
CA SER A 174 -17.60 21.66 -2.13
C SER A 174 -18.14 22.15 -3.47
N GLN A 175 -19.04 23.13 -3.46
CA GLN A 175 -19.68 23.67 -4.67
C GLN A 175 -18.75 24.53 -5.53
N ARG A 176 -17.74 25.18 -4.92
CA ARG A 176 -16.69 25.92 -5.66
C ARG A 176 -15.85 25.04 -6.60
N LEU A 177 -15.85 23.73 -6.41
CA LEU A 177 -15.07 22.80 -7.22
C LEU A 177 -15.90 22.32 -8.41
N GLU A 178 -15.51 22.77 -9.60
CA GLU A 178 -16.17 22.40 -10.85
C GLU A 178 -16.07 20.89 -11.14
N GLN A 179 -17.18 20.27 -11.53
CA GLN A 179 -17.20 18.85 -11.86
C GLN A 179 -16.29 18.48 -13.04
N ARG A 180 -16.22 19.36 -14.05
CA ARG A 180 -15.38 19.20 -15.25
C ARG A 180 -14.33 20.33 -15.36
N GLY A 181 -13.72 20.67 -14.23
CA GLY A 181 -12.63 21.66 -14.18
C GLY A 181 -11.29 21.12 -14.68
N LEU A 182 -10.22 21.88 -14.46
CA LEU A 182 -8.87 21.54 -14.95
C LEU A 182 -8.38 20.14 -14.51
N ALA A 183 -8.58 19.78 -13.24
CA ALA A 183 -8.14 18.47 -12.72
C ALA A 183 -8.86 17.30 -13.39
N TYR A 184 -10.12 17.49 -13.79
CA TYR A 184 -10.87 16.47 -14.52
C TYR A 184 -10.23 16.19 -15.89
N TRP A 185 -9.97 17.25 -16.67
CA TRP A 185 -9.40 17.08 -18.01
C TRP A 185 -7.97 16.55 -17.96
N GLN A 186 -7.15 17.03 -17.02
CA GLN A 186 -5.81 16.47 -16.79
C GLN A 186 -5.85 14.98 -16.43
N PHE A 187 -6.88 14.51 -15.72
CA PHE A 187 -7.05 13.10 -15.43
C PHE A 187 -7.42 12.31 -16.68
N VAL A 188 -8.39 12.79 -17.46
CA VAL A 188 -8.86 12.13 -18.70
C VAL A 188 -7.75 12.03 -19.75
N GLU A 189 -6.96 13.09 -19.93
CA GLU A 189 -5.85 13.14 -20.89
C GLU A 189 -4.81 12.02 -20.68
N ARG A 190 -4.65 11.54 -19.43
CA ARG A 190 -3.69 10.47 -19.10
C ARG A 190 -4.06 9.12 -19.70
N PHE A 191 -5.30 8.93 -20.14
CA PHE A 191 -5.74 7.71 -20.83
C PHE A 191 -5.35 7.73 -22.31
N GLY A 192 -5.02 8.90 -22.86
CA GLY A 192 -4.63 9.08 -24.26
C GLY A 192 -5.71 9.78 -25.11
N PRO A 193 -5.36 10.17 -26.35
CA PRO A 193 -6.22 11.00 -27.20
C PRO A 193 -7.29 10.22 -27.96
N ASP A 194 -7.21 8.88 -28.01
CA ASP A 194 -8.20 8.05 -28.71
C ASP A 194 -9.60 8.15 -28.06
N PRO A 195 -10.69 8.24 -28.83
CA PRO A 195 -12.04 8.39 -28.28
C PRO A 195 -12.46 7.31 -27.28
N LYS A 196 -12.04 6.04 -27.46
CA LYS A 196 -12.38 4.96 -26.51
C LYS A 196 -11.61 5.14 -25.21
N SER A 197 -10.36 5.56 -25.31
CA SER A 197 -9.50 5.84 -24.15
C SER A 197 -9.99 7.05 -23.36
N GLN A 198 -10.42 8.12 -24.05
CA GLN A 198 -11.06 9.27 -23.41
C GLN A 198 -12.36 8.88 -22.71
N ALA A 199 -13.24 8.11 -23.36
CA ALA A 199 -14.49 7.63 -22.74
C ALA A 199 -14.24 6.80 -21.47
N LEU A 200 -13.20 5.97 -21.47
CA LEU A 200 -12.75 5.24 -20.28
C LEU A 200 -12.26 6.21 -19.19
N GLY A 201 -11.49 7.24 -19.57
CA GLY A 201 -11.02 8.29 -18.66
C GLY A 201 -12.18 9.04 -18.00
N GLU A 202 -13.19 9.45 -18.77
CA GLU A 202 -14.39 10.12 -18.25
C GLU A 202 -15.19 9.23 -17.30
N THR A 203 -15.42 7.97 -17.69
CA THR A 203 -16.12 6.98 -16.85
C THR A 203 -15.36 6.72 -15.54
N THR A 204 -14.03 6.70 -15.60
CA THR A 204 -13.18 6.53 -14.42
C THR A 204 -13.19 7.79 -13.56
N ALA A 205 -13.17 8.98 -14.15
CA ALA A 205 -13.25 10.26 -13.43
C ALA A 205 -14.57 10.39 -12.67
N ALA A 206 -15.68 9.88 -13.20
CA ALA A 206 -16.99 9.86 -12.54
C ALA A 206 -17.04 9.06 -11.23
N LEU A 207 -16.02 8.21 -10.98
CA LEU A 207 -15.86 7.51 -9.70
C LEU A 207 -15.35 8.40 -8.58
N TYR A 208 -14.92 9.62 -8.86
CA TYR A 208 -14.33 10.52 -7.90
C TYR A 208 -15.18 11.79 -7.74
N THR A 209 -15.14 12.38 -6.54
CA THR A 209 -15.68 13.73 -6.35
C THR A 209 -14.70 14.75 -6.97
N PRO A 210 -15.16 15.96 -7.32
CA PRO A 210 -14.28 17.01 -7.83
C PRO A 210 -13.10 17.29 -6.88
N ARG A 211 -13.38 17.31 -5.57
CA ARG A 211 -12.37 17.43 -4.51
C ARG A 211 -11.30 16.34 -4.58
N ASN A 212 -11.72 15.08 -4.71
CA ASN A 212 -10.78 13.96 -4.79
C ASN A 212 -9.97 14.00 -6.09
N LEU A 213 -10.57 14.35 -7.24
CA LEU A 213 -9.83 14.52 -8.49
C LEU A 213 -8.78 15.63 -8.38
N THR A 214 -9.13 16.78 -7.82
CA THR A 214 -8.18 17.87 -7.57
C THR A 214 -7.02 17.41 -6.70
N ALA A 215 -7.30 16.74 -5.58
CA ALA A 215 -6.27 16.22 -4.68
C ALA A 215 -5.36 15.17 -5.36
N LEU A 216 -5.96 14.22 -6.08
CA LEU A 216 -5.26 13.15 -6.78
C LEU A 216 -4.34 13.69 -7.86
N MET A 217 -4.87 14.54 -8.75
CA MET A 217 -4.09 15.09 -9.85
C MET A 217 -3.01 16.05 -9.38
N ALA A 218 -3.30 16.87 -8.38
CA ALA A 218 -2.28 17.72 -7.77
C ALA A 218 -1.15 16.88 -7.16
N THR A 219 -1.49 15.84 -6.40
CA THR A 219 -0.49 14.99 -5.72
C THR A 219 0.33 14.19 -6.71
N LEU A 220 -0.31 13.58 -7.71
CA LEU A 220 0.37 12.83 -8.76
C LEU A 220 1.32 13.74 -9.54
N ARG A 221 0.86 14.93 -9.94
CA ARG A 221 1.72 15.93 -10.59
C ARG A 221 2.87 16.35 -9.69
N GLY A 222 2.62 16.61 -8.40
CA GLY A 222 3.66 16.97 -7.43
C GLY A 222 4.74 15.89 -7.31
N VAL A 223 4.35 14.61 -7.28
CA VAL A 223 5.31 13.49 -7.31
C VAL A 223 6.10 13.48 -8.62
N GLU A 224 5.45 13.71 -9.75
CA GLU A 224 6.07 13.64 -11.07
C GLU A 224 7.06 14.77 -11.36
N THR A 225 6.80 15.97 -10.81
CA THR A 225 7.60 17.17 -11.07
C THR A 225 8.61 17.48 -9.98
N ALA A 226 8.28 17.23 -8.70
CA ALA A 226 9.17 17.55 -7.58
C ALA A 226 10.21 16.45 -7.30
N VAL A 227 9.98 15.24 -7.80
CA VAL A 227 10.86 14.08 -7.55
C VAL A 227 11.39 13.53 -8.86
N GLN A 228 12.72 13.53 -8.99
CA GLN A 228 13.41 12.93 -10.13
C GLN A 228 13.14 11.42 -10.20
N PRO A 229 13.17 10.81 -11.39
CA PRO A 229 13.05 9.36 -11.56
C PRO A 229 14.03 8.62 -10.65
N SER A 230 13.49 7.89 -9.67
CA SER A 230 14.24 7.23 -8.60
C SER A 230 13.37 6.15 -7.95
N PRO A 231 13.94 5.16 -7.25
CA PRO A 231 13.14 4.19 -6.51
C PRO A 231 12.21 4.83 -5.47
N ALA A 232 12.61 5.98 -4.91
CA ALA A 232 11.76 6.75 -3.99
C ALA A 232 10.50 7.27 -4.69
N ARG A 233 10.63 7.80 -5.91
CA ARG A 233 9.49 8.21 -6.73
C ARG A 233 8.58 7.02 -7.03
N ASP A 234 9.13 5.87 -7.39
CA ASP A 234 8.32 4.66 -7.67
C ASP A 234 7.49 4.24 -6.46
N VAL A 235 8.07 4.29 -5.25
CA VAL A 235 7.34 4.04 -3.99
C VAL A 235 6.26 5.09 -3.75
N LEU A 236 6.51 6.37 -4.02
CA LEU A 236 5.48 7.42 -3.88
C LEU A 236 4.33 7.23 -4.87
N VAL A 237 4.61 6.86 -6.12
CA VAL A 237 3.56 6.53 -7.11
C VAL A 237 2.78 5.28 -6.66
N LEU A 238 3.46 4.29 -6.06
CA LEU A 238 2.80 3.14 -5.44
C LEU A 238 1.89 3.55 -4.27
N CYS A 239 2.27 4.56 -3.49
CA CYS A 239 1.40 5.13 -2.46
C CYS A 239 0.19 5.86 -3.05
N VAL A 240 0.34 6.57 -4.18
CA VAL A 240 -0.79 7.20 -4.89
C VAL A 240 -1.84 6.17 -5.32
N LEU A 241 -1.44 4.94 -5.64
CA LEU A 241 -2.37 3.86 -5.95
C LEU A 241 -3.35 3.55 -4.80
N GLU A 242 -2.90 3.58 -3.54
CA GLU A 242 -3.77 3.41 -2.38
C GLU A 242 -4.74 4.59 -2.21
N ILE A 243 -4.31 5.80 -2.59
CA ILE A 243 -5.16 7.00 -2.60
C ILE A 243 -6.24 6.89 -3.69
N LEU A 244 -5.90 6.40 -4.88
CA LEU A 244 -6.86 6.16 -5.97
C LEU A 244 -7.97 5.22 -5.52
N ILE A 245 -7.64 4.09 -4.90
CA ILE A 245 -8.67 3.16 -4.42
C ILE A 245 -9.47 3.79 -3.28
N SER A 246 -8.79 4.36 -2.28
CA SER A 246 -9.43 4.89 -1.08
C SER A 246 -10.36 6.06 -1.34
N GLY A 247 -10.01 6.92 -2.30
CA GLY A 247 -10.77 8.11 -2.70
C GLY A 247 -11.87 7.85 -3.73
N SER A 248 -12.00 6.63 -4.23
CA SER A 248 -13.05 6.28 -5.20
C SER A 248 -14.40 5.99 -4.52
N ARG A 249 -15.49 6.25 -5.24
CA ARG A 249 -16.86 5.86 -4.88
C ARG A 249 -17.06 4.33 -4.82
N LEU A 250 -16.12 3.56 -5.38
CA LEU A 250 -16.12 2.09 -5.34
C LEU A 250 -15.67 1.54 -3.98
N ASN A 251 -15.24 2.40 -3.05
CA ASN A 251 -14.88 2.00 -1.70
C ASN A 251 -16.12 2.10 -0.79
N PRO A 252 -16.82 0.99 -0.44
CA PRO A 252 -18.12 1.00 0.25
C PRO A 252 -18.05 1.38 1.74
N GLY A 253 -17.08 2.20 2.14
CA GLY A 253 -17.01 2.83 3.45
C GLY A 253 -15.82 2.39 4.29
N TRP A 254 -15.21 3.38 4.93
CA TRP A 254 -14.12 3.31 5.90
C TRP A 254 -14.39 2.38 7.12
N ARG A 255 -15.64 1.98 7.39
CA ARG A 255 -15.96 0.98 8.43
C ARG A 255 -15.64 -0.46 8.02
N SER A 256 -15.49 -0.74 6.73
CA SER A 256 -15.21 -2.09 6.23
C SER A 256 -13.73 -2.47 6.31
N THR A 257 -12.79 -1.52 6.41
CA THR A 257 -11.36 -1.84 6.49
C THR A 257 -10.95 -2.46 7.83
N ARG A 258 -11.76 -2.34 8.90
CA ARG A 258 -11.60 -3.15 10.13
C ARG A 258 -12.29 -4.51 10.06
N ARG A 259 -13.29 -4.70 9.19
CA ARG A 259 -13.86 -6.02 8.89
C ARG A 259 -13.22 -6.55 7.61
N ARG A 260 -12.00 -7.07 7.77
CA ARG A 260 -11.32 -7.96 6.83
C ARG A 260 -12.33 -8.74 5.96
N ARG A 261 -12.34 -8.46 4.66
CA ARG A 261 -12.77 -9.43 3.65
C ARG A 261 -11.76 -10.58 3.67
N VAL A 262 -11.94 -11.51 4.60
CA VAL A 262 -11.39 -12.87 4.53
C VAL A 262 -12.34 -13.78 3.75
N HIS A 263 -13.58 -13.35 3.43
CA HIS A 263 -14.61 -14.28 2.97
C HIS A 263 -15.17 -14.16 1.54
N ASP A 264 -14.74 -13.24 0.69
CA ASP A 264 -15.17 -13.30 -0.71
C ASP A 264 -14.06 -12.89 -1.68
N ARG A 265 -13.32 -13.90 -2.15
CA ARG A 265 -12.76 -13.90 -3.49
C ARG A 265 -13.44 -15.03 -4.27
N PRO A 266 -13.75 -14.84 -5.57
CA PRO A 266 -14.13 -15.96 -6.41
C PRO A 266 -13.04 -17.02 -6.33
N ARG A 267 -13.45 -18.27 -6.08
CA ARG A 267 -12.56 -19.43 -6.04
C ARG A 267 -11.61 -19.37 -7.24
N SER A 268 -10.31 -19.46 -6.96
CA SER A 268 -9.32 -19.78 -7.98
C SER A 268 -9.76 -21.05 -8.73
N PRO A 269 -9.65 -21.11 -10.06
CA PRO A 269 -10.00 -22.30 -10.84
C PRO A 269 -9.14 -23.55 -10.52
N TRP A 270 -8.18 -23.44 -9.59
CA TRP A 270 -7.25 -24.51 -9.22
C TRP A 270 -7.57 -25.23 -7.90
N THR A 271 -8.74 -25.03 -7.31
CA THR A 271 -9.22 -25.98 -6.27
C THR A 271 -9.94 -27.15 -6.93
N PRO A 272 -9.37 -28.38 -6.96
CA PRO A 272 -10.17 -29.55 -7.31
C PRO A 272 -11.27 -29.70 -6.25
N ALA A 273 -12.51 -29.81 -6.72
CA ALA A 273 -13.66 -30.07 -5.89
C ALA A 273 -13.51 -31.47 -5.26
N MET A 274 -13.19 -31.54 -3.96
CA MET A 274 -13.47 -32.75 -3.18
C MET A 274 -14.90 -32.66 -2.63
N PRO A 275 -15.74 -33.71 -2.79
CA PRO A 275 -17.09 -33.71 -2.25
C PRO A 275 -17.07 -33.70 -0.72
N THR A 276 -17.81 -32.78 -0.12
CA THR A 276 -18.04 -32.72 1.33
C THR A 276 -18.91 -33.89 1.76
N TRP A 277 -18.31 -34.90 2.38
CA TRP A 277 -19.04 -35.90 3.15
C TRP A 277 -19.23 -35.38 4.57
N SER A 278 -20.38 -34.76 4.80
CA SER A 278 -20.92 -34.53 6.13
C SER A 278 -21.81 -35.70 6.52
N SER A 279 -21.33 -36.57 7.40
CA SER A 279 -22.10 -37.12 8.52
C SER A 279 -21.26 -38.11 9.31
N VAL A 280 -21.15 -37.86 10.61
CA VAL A 280 -21.24 -38.81 11.74
C VAL A 280 -20.67 -38.12 12.98
N ARG A 281 -21.51 -37.96 14.00
CA ARG A 281 -21.16 -37.45 15.34
C ARG A 281 -20.40 -38.53 16.16
N PRO A 282 -19.66 -38.12 17.20
CA PRO A 282 -18.57 -38.91 17.79
C PRO A 282 -19.04 -39.84 18.92
N PRO A 283 -18.14 -40.71 19.43
CA PRO A 283 -18.16 -41.03 20.85
C PRO A 283 -16.81 -40.73 21.55
N SER A 284 -16.93 -39.88 22.57
CA SER A 284 -16.43 -40.03 23.95
C SER A 284 -15.03 -40.58 24.28
N LYS A 285 -14.33 -39.79 25.13
CA LYS A 285 -13.34 -40.12 26.18
C LYS A 285 -11.83 -40.17 25.81
N MET A 286 -11.16 -39.08 26.21
CA MET A 286 -9.85 -38.87 26.90
C MET A 286 -9.03 -40.12 27.34
N PRO A 287 -7.68 -40.03 27.46
CA PRO A 287 -7.04 -39.22 28.51
C PRO A 287 -5.80 -38.39 28.14
N SER A 288 -5.47 -37.54 29.12
CA SER A 288 -4.42 -36.54 29.27
C SER A 288 -2.99 -37.03 29.06
N ALA A 289 -2.11 -36.10 28.66
CA ALA A 289 -0.74 -36.07 29.13
C ALA A 289 -0.25 -34.62 29.27
N ASP A 290 0.28 -34.37 30.47
CA ASP A 290 0.81 -33.14 31.03
C ASP A 290 2.03 -32.57 30.29
N GLY A 291 2.29 -31.27 30.52
CA GLY A 291 3.64 -30.71 30.44
C GLY A 291 3.81 -29.44 29.61
N ALA A 292 3.46 -28.28 30.18
CA ALA A 292 4.05 -26.99 29.81
C ALA A 292 5.32 -26.75 30.68
N PRO A 293 6.26 -25.85 30.30
CA PRO A 293 5.96 -24.43 30.42
C PRO A 293 6.48 -23.50 29.30
N SER A 294 5.64 -22.49 29.09
CA SER A 294 5.89 -21.14 28.57
C SER A 294 7.33 -20.59 28.60
N ARG A 295 7.77 -20.05 27.45
CA ARG A 295 8.54 -18.79 27.40
C ARG A 295 8.03 -17.91 26.26
N LEU A 296 7.26 -16.89 26.64
CA LEU A 296 6.97 -15.71 25.84
C LEU A 296 8.23 -14.83 25.82
N SER A 297 8.96 -14.82 24.70
CA SER A 297 9.89 -13.73 24.39
C SER A 297 9.33 -12.92 23.22
N ARG A 298 8.95 -11.68 23.52
CA ARG A 298 8.63 -10.64 22.53
C ARG A 298 9.81 -10.52 21.57
N PHE A 299 9.57 -10.76 20.28
CA PHE A 299 10.50 -10.34 19.24
C PHE A 299 9.93 -9.16 18.46
N SER A 300 10.52 -8.01 18.77
CA SER A 300 10.62 -6.84 17.90
C SER A 300 11.38 -7.24 16.64
N ALA A 301 10.80 -7.02 15.44
CA ALA A 301 11.55 -7.04 14.18
C ALA A 301 10.74 -6.43 13.02
N TYR A 302 10.70 -5.10 12.91
CA TYR A 302 10.68 -4.45 11.60
C TYR A 302 11.93 -3.58 11.49
N GLY A 303 13.06 -4.26 11.31
CA GLY A 303 14.36 -3.65 11.06
C GLY A 303 14.71 -3.80 9.59
N TRP A 304 14.60 -2.71 8.83
CA TRP A 304 15.25 -2.59 7.54
C TRP A 304 16.77 -2.56 7.77
N ARG A 305 17.44 -3.70 7.65
CA ARG A 305 18.90 -3.74 7.54
C ARG A 305 19.28 -4.39 6.22
N ARG A 306 19.79 -3.58 5.28
CA ARG A 306 20.62 -4.11 4.20
C ARG A 306 21.97 -4.53 4.77
N ARG A 307 22.50 -5.66 4.28
CA ARG A 307 23.90 -6.03 4.43
C ARG A 307 24.78 -5.06 3.62
N PRO A 308 25.98 -4.70 4.09
CA PRO A 308 26.95 -3.98 3.27
C PRO A 308 27.47 -4.89 2.15
N THR A 309 27.60 -4.34 0.94
CA THR A 309 28.36 -4.94 -0.16
C THR A 309 29.86 -4.98 0.19
N PRO A 310 30.62 -6.02 -0.20
CA PRO A 310 32.05 -6.05 0.04
C PRO A 310 32.76 -5.08 -0.92
N ALA A 311 33.55 -4.17 -0.34
CA ALA A 311 34.48 -3.33 -1.09
C ALA A 311 35.55 -4.22 -1.74
N MET A 312 35.71 -4.10 -3.05
CA MET A 312 36.89 -4.59 -3.76
C MET A 312 38.10 -3.78 -3.28
N ALA A 313 39.06 -4.49 -2.68
CA ALA A 313 40.37 -3.97 -2.38
C ALA A 313 41.13 -3.70 -3.69
N THR A 314 41.58 -2.47 -3.89
CA THR A 314 42.72 -2.15 -4.75
C THR A 314 43.83 -1.61 -3.86
N SER A 315 44.93 -2.36 -3.81
CA SER A 315 46.16 -1.98 -3.13
C SER A 315 47.24 -1.60 -4.13
N SER A 316 48.04 -0.61 -3.75
CA SER A 316 49.33 -0.15 -4.29
C SER A 316 49.29 0.68 -5.58
N GLY A 317 50.05 1.78 -5.73
CA GLY A 317 51.23 2.21 -4.99
C GLY A 317 51.42 3.72 -4.95
N ALA A 318 52.25 4.13 -3.99
CA ALA A 318 52.60 5.49 -3.63
C ALA A 318 53.56 6.15 -4.62
N SER A 319 53.50 7.49 -4.71
CA SER A 319 54.67 8.35 -4.88
C SER A 319 54.29 9.81 -4.56
N ALA A 320 55.03 10.40 -3.63
CA ALA A 320 54.92 11.76 -3.13
C ALA A 320 55.32 12.83 -4.18
N CYS A 321 54.81 14.07 -4.05
CA CYS A 321 55.62 15.28 -3.82
C CYS A 321 54.80 16.59 -3.78
N CYS A 322 55.02 17.37 -2.72
CA CYS A 322 55.11 18.84 -2.64
C CYS A 322 54.17 19.76 -3.46
N GLY A 323 53.23 20.39 -2.75
CA GLY A 323 53.24 21.83 -2.44
C GLY A 323 53.17 22.89 -3.56
N ARG A 324 52.10 23.71 -3.54
CA ARG A 324 52.17 25.17 -3.33
C ARG A 324 50.81 25.86 -3.48
N CYS A 325 50.58 26.80 -2.58
CA CYS A 325 49.72 27.96 -2.75
C CYS A 325 50.04 28.74 -4.05
N ALA A 326 49.02 29.20 -4.77
CA ALA A 326 48.91 30.61 -5.20
C ALA A 326 47.59 30.87 -5.96
N ARG A 327 46.95 31.96 -5.53
CA ARG A 327 45.99 32.85 -6.20
C ARG A 327 46.01 32.83 -7.73
N ARG A 328 44.85 32.71 -8.36
CA ARG A 328 44.11 33.79 -9.06
C ARG A 328 42.73 33.28 -9.46
#